data_AF-A0A7C3NEI0-F1
#
_entry.id   AF-A0A7C3NEI0-F1
#
_cell.length_a   1.000
_cell.length_b   1.000
_cell.length_c   1.000
_cell.angle_alpha   90.00
_cell.angle_beta   90.00
_cell.angle_gamma   90.00
#
_symmetry.space_group_name_H-M   'P 1'
#
loop_
_entity.id
_entity.type
_entity.pdbx_description
1 polymer ?
#
loop_
_entity_poly.entity_id
_entity_poly.type
_entity_poly.pdbx_seq_one_letter_code
_entity_poly.pdbx_strand_id
1 'polypeptide(L)' 'MDELQKLGNTELNVSCLCLGTMTMGWTSDKVESFAVMDYAVDNGINFFDTANVYSRC' A
#
# COMPACT_ATOMS: atom_id res chain seq x y z
N MET A 1 -8.47 -11.61 -4.17
CA MET A 1 -8.94 -11.08 -2.87
C MET A 1 -10.30 -10.49 -3.16
N ASP A 2 -11.35 -11.12 -2.63
CA ASP A 2 -12.67 -11.04 -3.28
C ASP A 2 -13.68 -10.23 -2.46
N GLU A 3 -13.26 -9.73 -1.29
CA GLU A 3 -14.10 -8.95 -0.37
C GLU A 3 -13.42 -7.62 0.00
N LEU A 4 -14.07 -6.52 -0.36
CA LEU A 4 -13.67 -5.15 0.00
C LEU A 4 -14.53 -4.66 1.18
N GLN A 5 -13.95 -3.81 2.02
CA GLN A 5 -14.58 -3.26 3.21
C GLN A 5 -14.80 -1.75 3.06
N LYS A 6 -15.93 -1.24 3.57
CA LYS A 6 -16.22 0.19 3.57
C LYS A 6 -15.28 0.90 4.55
N LEU A 7 -14.59 1.94 4.10
CA LEU A 7 -13.68 2.71 4.94
C LEU A 7 -14.48 3.72 5.80
N GLY A 8 -14.82 3.31 7.01
CA GLY A 8 -15.56 4.15 7.97
C GLY A 8 -16.88 4.69 7.37
N ASN A 9 -17.10 6.00 7.49
CA ASN A 9 -18.29 6.68 6.96
C ASN A 9 -18.09 7.21 5.53
N THR A 10 -17.05 6.76 4.82
CA THR A 10 -16.77 7.19 3.44
C THR A 10 -17.34 6.22 2.43
N GLU A 11 -17.50 6.62 1.17
CA GLU A 11 -17.95 5.73 0.09
C GLU A 11 -16.82 4.90 -0.53
N LEU A 12 -15.65 4.84 0.11
CA LEU A 12 -14.51 4.07 -0.35
C LEU A 12 -14.62 2.60 0.09
N ASN A 13 -14.39 1.68 -0.84
CA ASN A 13 -14.26 0.25 -0.57
C ASN A 13 -12.79 -0.15 -0.73
N VAL A 14 -12.19 -0.59 0.38
CA VAL A 14 -10.76 -0.89 0.47
C VAL A 14 -10.51 -2.37 0.73
N SER A 15 -9.35 -2.88 0.32
CA SER A 15 -8.89 -4.21 0.71
C SER A 15 -8.76 -4.31 2.23
N CYS A 16 -9.09 -5.47 2.80
CA CYS A 16 -8.96 -5.72 4.25
C CYS A 16 -7.50 -5.53 4.75
N LEU A 17 -6.52 -5.71 3.86
CA LEU A 17 -5.11 -5.44 4.12
C LEU A 17 -4.69 -4.12 3.45
N CYS A 18 -3.84 -3.37 4.14
CA CYS A 18 -3.22 -2.14 3.66
C CYS A 18 -1.71 -2.35 3.44
N LEU A 19 -1.17 -1.88 2.33
CA LEU A 19 0.27 -1.89 2.06
C LEU A 19 0.94 -0.63 2.63
N GLY A 20 1.76 -0.81 3.66
CA GLY A 20 2.61 0.27 4.20
C GLY A 20 3.84 0.52 3.33
N THR A 21 4.22 1.78 3.14
CA THR A 21 5.33 2.19 2.25
C THR A 21 6.55 2.77 2.98
N MET A 22 6.62 2.67 4.31
CA MET A 22 7.67 3.31 5.13
C MET A 22 9.12 2.95 4.75
N THR A 23 9.36 1.73 4.25
CA THR A 23 10.71 1.27 3.88
C THR A 23 11.14 1.68 2.48
N MET A 24 10.19 2.07 1.61
CA MET A 24 10.42 2.38 0.21
C MET A 24 11.24 3.66 0.07
N GLY A 25 12.45 3.57 -0.46
CA GLY A 25 13.40 4.68 -0.55
C GLY A 25 14.29 4.86 0.69
N TRP A 26 14.13 4.03 1.73
CA TRP A 26 15.05 3.98 2.88
C TRP A 26 15.89 2.70 2.85
N THR A 27 15.28 1.55 3.15
CA THR A 27 15.97 0.24 3.12
C THR A 27 15.63 -0.56 1.88
N SER A 28 14.50 -0.25 1.21
CA SER A 28 14.13 -0.84 -0.07
C SER A 28 14.41 0.13 -1.21
N ASP A 29 15.11 -0.34 -2.24
CA ASP A 29 15.36 0.46 -3.43
C ASP A 29 14.11 0.60 -4.32
N LYS A 30 14.22 1.38 -5.39
CA LYS A 30 13.11 1.63 -6.31
C LYS A 30 12.59 0.32 -6.91
N VAL A 31 13.46 -0.54 -7.42
CA VAL A 31 13.06 -1.76 -8.14
C VAL A 31 12.33 -2.71 -7.20
N GLU A 32 12.87 -2.93 -6.00
CA GLU A 32 12.22 -3.74 -4.98
C GLU A 32 10.86 -3.16 -4.57
N SER A 33 10.79 -1.84 -4.36
CA SER A 33 9.54 -1.17 -4.00
C SER A 33 8.46 -1.38 -5.06
N PHE A 34 8.79 -1.26 -6.35
CA PHE A 34 7.85 -1.52 -7.44
C PHE A 34 7.43 -2.99 -7.49
N ALA A 35 8.36 -3.93 -7.32
CA ALA A 35 8.02 -5.34 -7.30
C ALA A 35 7.02 -5.70 -6.17
N VAL A 36 7.17 -5.10 -4.99
CA VAL A 36 6.23 -5.28 -3.87
C VAL A 36 4.87 -4.64 -4.19
N MET A 37 4.84 -3.45 -4.77
CA MET A 37 3.59 -2.78 -5.18
C MET A 37 2.84 -3.58 -6.25
N ASP A 38 3.54 -4.08 -7.27
CA ASP A 38 2.96 -4.89 -8.34
C ASP A 38 2.35 -6.18 -7.76
N TYR A 39 3.10 -6.89 -6.90
CA TYR A 39 2.60 -8.08 -6.23
C TYR A 39 1.35 -7.80 -5.38
N ALA A 40 1.31 -6.67 -4.68
CA ALA A 40 0.15 -6.28 -3.88
C ALA A 40 -1.08 -6.05 -4.75
N VAL A 41 -0.95 -5.31 -5.85
CA VAL A 41 -2.03 -5.03 -6.80
C VAL A 41 -2.53 -6.31 -7.46
N ASP A 42 -1.63 -7.19 -7.92
CA ASP A 42 -1.97 -8.48 -8.54
C ASP A 42 -2.77 -9.39 -7.60
N ASN A 43 -2.60 -9.22 -6.28
CA ASN A 43 -3.35 -9.94 -5.26
C ASN A 43 -4.62 -9.21 -4.78
N GLY A 44 -4.96 -8.05 -5.36
CA GLY A 44 -6.19 -7.30 -5.08
C GLY A 44 -6.09 -6.29 -3.93
N ILE A 45 -4.88 -5.89 -3.52
CA ILE A 45 -4.70 -4.74 -2.63
C ILE A 45 -5.02 -3.46 -3.40
N ASN A 46 -5.87 -2.60 -2.81
CA ASN A 46 -6.13 -1.26 -3.32
C ASN A 46 -5.90 -0.16 -2.27
N PHE A 47 -5.46 -0.55 -1.07
CA PHE A 47 -5.26 0.35 0.07
C PHE A 47 -3.77 0.47 0.38
N PHE A 48 -3.24 1.70 0.26
CA PHE A 48 -1.84 2.02 0.46
C PHE A 48 -1.70 3.09 1.54
N ASP A 49 -0.74 2.89 2.44
CA ASP A 49 -0.38 3.83 3.49
C ASP A 49 0.97 4.48 3.17
N THR A 50 1.01 5.81 3.28
CA THR A 50 2.19 6.62 3.02
C THR A 50 2.19 7.88 3.88
N ALA A 51 3.36 8.49 4.06
CA ALA A 51 3.49 9.74 4.80
C ALA A 51 4.53 10.65 4.17
N ASN A 52 4.34 11.97 4.32
CA ASN A 52 5.28 12.97 3.83
C ASN A 52 6.69 12.83 4.44
N VAL A 53 6.82 12.23 5.63
CA VAL A 53 8.09 12.02 6.35
C VAL A 53 8.77 10.69 6.04
N TYR A 54 8.09 9.74 5.38
CA TYR A 54 8.72 8.48 5.02
C TYR A 54 9.90 8.72 4.08
N SER A 55 11.01 8.03 4.37
CA SER A 55 12.27 8.11 3.61
C SER A 55 12.87 9.52 3.50
N ARG A 56 12.49 10.43 4.40
CA ARG A 56 13.19 11.70 4.63
C ARG A 56 14.17 11.53 5.79
N CYS A 57 15.36 11.03 5.49
CA CYS A 57 16.50 10.99 6.40
C CYS A 57 17.43 12.19 6.14
#